data_AF-A0AAE0QB81-F1
#
_entry.id   AF-A0AAE0QB81-F1
#
_cell.length_a   1.000
_cell.length_b   1.000
_cell.length_c   1.000
_cell.angle_alpha   90.00
_cell.angle_beta   90.00
_cell.angle_gamma   90.00
#
_symmetry.space_group_name_H-M   'P 1'
#
loop_
_entity.id
_entity.type
_entity.pdbx_description
1 polymer ?
#
loop_
_entity_poly.entity_id
_entity_poly.type
_entity_poly.pdbx_seq_one_letter_code
_entity_poly.pdbx_strand_id
1 'polypeptide(L)'
;MTIQSAISREIFTPLHENLLTVIEVRKRRRRRLTFIPAGRKGDYITFLCLSVTNKKPTQVFITKVKQFEFSPQFEKRSHWSLDQLRRVDGIDPDKDSPEFDLVFDHRSDQWIAASSAEKCMFIQILYHLCQHYWESQRESSVTAPPVGQKLTSTPASSTPTSSTTSTSSEQTIVLEKKKKSRDVPRPTEFVNCQSKLLGDACSLNIIIYRCKIFLHRMRNSMTSAPEPSQ
;
A
#
# COMPACT_ATOMS: atom_id res chain seq x y z
N MET A 1 1.37 -27.27 2.85
CA MET A 1 0.93 -25.92 3.31
C MET A 1 1.28 -24.91 2.23
N THR A 2 0.44 -23.92 1.96
CA THR A 2 0.74 -22.88 0.95
C THR A 2 1.65 -21.80 1.56
N ILE A 3 2.42 -21.12 0.70
CA ILE A 3 3.30 -20.00 1.11
C ILE A 3 2.52 -18.89 1.83
N GLN A 4 1.29 -18.61 1.37
CA GLN A 4 0.40 -17.63 1.99
C GLN A 4 0.03 -18.03 3.43
N SER A 5 -0.34 -19.28 3.67
CA SER A 5 -0.68 -19.75 5.03
C SER A 5 0.52 -19.71 5.97
N ALA A 6 1.72 -20.05 5.47
CA ALA A 6 2.95 -20.00 6.27
C ALA A 6 3.29 -18.56 6.68
N ILE A 7 3.31 -17.63 5.72
CA ILE A 7 3.54 -16.21 5.98
C ILE A 7 2.47 -15.62 6.92
N SER A 8 1.19 -15.98 6.70
CA SER A 8 0.09 -15.52 7.56
C SER A 8 0.33 -15.89 9.02
N ARG A 9 0.63 -17.17 9.29
CA ARG A 9 0.80 -17.69 10.64
C ARG A 9 2.03 -17.09 11.33
N GLU A 10 3.12 -16.89 10.60
CA GLU A 10 4.39 -16.44 11.16
C GLU A 10 4.46 -14.93 11.37
N ILE A 11 3.93 -14.14 10.42
CA ILE A 11 4.12 -12.67 10.40
C ILE A 11 2.86 -11.92 10.81
N PHE A 12 1.67 -12.34 10.38
CA PHE A 12 0.45 -11.53 10.48
C PHE A 12 -0.46 -11.93 11.64
N THR A 13 -0.62 -13.24 11.89
CA THR A 13 -1.42 -13.75 13.01
C THR A 13 -0.97 -13.22 14.37
N PRO A 14 0.35 -13.13 14.69
CA PRO A 14 0.81 -12.54 15.95
C PRO A 14 0.49 -11.05 16.08
N LEU A 15 0.23 -10.35 14.96
CA LEU A 15 -0.09 -8.93 14.92
C LEU A 15 -1.61 -8.66 14.83
N HIS A 16 -2.45 -9.71 14.87
CA HIS A 16 -3.90 -9.61 14.66
C HIS A 16 -4.29 -8.95 13.32
N GLU A 17 -3.43 -9.14 12.31
CA GLU A 17 -3.67 -8.72 10.93
C GLU A 17 -4.18 -9.91 10.09
N ASN A 18 -5.14 -9.66 9.21
CA ASN A 18 -5.62 -10.64 8.24
C ASN A 18 -4.90 -10.45 6.92
N LEU A 19 -4.18 -11.49 6.48
CA LEU A 19 -3.48 -11.50 5.19
C LEU A 19 -4.46 -11.81 4.05
N LEU A 20 -4.65 -10.86 3.13
CA LEU A 20 -5.59 -10.99 2.01
C LEU A 20 -4.98 -11.67 0.79
N THR A 21 -3.78 -11.21 0.39
CA THR A 21 -3.06 -11.76 -0.76
C THR A 21 -1.55 -11.61 -0.60
N VAL A 22 -0.82 -12.49 -1.28
CA VAL A 22 0.64 -12.53 -1.34
C VAL A 22 1.06 -12.74 -2.78
N ILE A 23 2.04 -11.97 -3.24
CA ILE A 23 2.70 -12.20 -4.53
C ILE A 23 4.21 -12.30 -4.37
N GLU A 24 4.82 -13.21 -5.11
CA GLU A 24 6.27 -13.24 -5.29
C GLU A 24 6.69 -12.12 -6.24
N VAL A 25 7.71 -11.37 -5.86
CA VAL A 25 8.25 -10.28 -6.66
C VAL A 25 9.77 -10.25 -6.68
N ARG A 26 10.31 -9.68 -7.75
CA ARG A 26 11.73 -9.38 -7.92
C ARG A 26 11.89 -7.89 -8.16
N LYS A 27 13.02 -7.31 -7.74
CA LYS A 27 13.31 -5.90 -8.06
C LYS A 27 13.64 -5.78 -9.55
N ARG A 28 12.91 -4.92 -10.27
CA ARG A 28 13.14 -4.65 -11.69
C ARG A 28 14.53 -4.08 -11.95
N ARG A 29 14.92 -3.07 -11.17
CA ARG A 29 16.29 -2.53 -11.16
C ARG A 29 16.99 -2.91 -9.86
N ARG A 30 17.97 -3.82 -9.92
CA ARG A 30 19.01 -3.90 -8.87
C ARG A 30 19.93 -2.70 -9.09
N ARG A 31 19.97 -1.72 -8.18
CA ARG A 31 21.07 -0.74 -8.18
C ARG A 31 22.37 -1.53 -7.98
N ARG A 32 23.09 -1.79 -9.07
CA ARG A 32 24.46 -2.33 -8.99
C ARG A 32 25.30 -1.19 -8.42
N LEU A 33 25.59 -1.24 -7.13
CA LEU A 33 26.68 -0.48 -6.57
C LEU A 33 27.94 -1.22 -6.99
N THR A 34 28.63 -0.72 -8.02
CA THR A 34 29.85 -1.30 -8.60
C THR A 34 31.02 -1.38 -7.61
N PHE A 35 30.90 -0.73 -6.45
CA PHE A 35 31.96 -0.59 -5.44
C PHE A 35 31.73 -1.39 -4.15
N ILE A 36 30.62 -2.12 -4.04
CA ILE A 36 30.44 -3.07 -2.93
C ILE A 36 30.68 -4.45 -3.50
N PRO A 37 31.72 -5.19 -3.05
CA PRO A 37 31.86 -6.60 -3.39
C PRO A 37 30.51 -7.27 -3.16
N ALA A 38 30.08 -8.18 -4.03
CA ALA A 38 28.87 -8.98 -3.85
C ALA A 38 28.97 -9.95 -2.64
N GLY A 39 29.60 -9.50 -1.55
CA GLY A 39 29.76 -10.21 -0.30
C GLY A 39 28.45 -10.22 0.47
N ARG A 40 27.92 -11.44 0.65
CA ARG A 40 26.93 -11.81 1.66
C ARG A 40 25.54 -11.20 1.52
N LYS A 41 25.00 -11.07 0.32
CA LYS A 41 23.54 -10.98 0.18
C LYS A 41 23.05 -12.35 -0.29
N GLY A 42 22.89 -13.27 0.67
CA GLY A 42 22.34 -14.60 0.40
C GLY A 42 21.05 -14.50 -0.41
N ASP A 43 20.85 -15.45 -1.31
CA ASP A 43 19.69 -15.44 -2.17
C ASP A 43 18.40 -15.47 -1.34
N TYR A 44 17.46 -14.63 -1.76
CA TYR A 44 16.20 -14.45 -1.06
C TYR A 44 15.08 -14.28 -2.06
N ILE A 45 13.94 -14.86 -1.72
CA ILE A 45 12.66 -14.62 -2.38
C ILE A 45 12.01 -13.42 -1.66
N THR A 46 11.43 -12.51 -2.43
CA THR A 46 10.70 -11.36 -1.87
C THR A 46 9.21 -11.53 -2.14
N PHE A 47 8.41 -11.29 -1.12
CA PHE A 47 6.97 -11.29 -1.20
C PHE A 47 6.42 -9.90 -0.88
N LEU A 48 5.39 -9.49 -1.61
CA LEU A 48 4.52 -8.38 -1.21
C LEU A 48 3.20 -8.96 -0.70
N CYS A 49 2.79 -8.47 0.46
CA CYS A 49 1.62 -8.94 1.19
C CYS A 49 0.67 -7.77 1.37
N LEU A 50 -0.63 -7.97 1.12
CA LEU A 50 -1.69 -7.02 1.50
C LEU A 50 -2.40 -7.56 2.72
N SER A 51 -2.44 -6.79 3.80
CA SER A 51 -3.13 -7.16 5.04
C SER A 51 -4.08 -6.06 5.51
N VAL A 52 -5.05 -6.47 6.32
CA VAL A 52 -5.99 -5.56 6.98
C VAL A 52 -6.08 -5.85 8.47
N THR A 53 -6.27 -4.82 9.28
CA THR A 53 -6.48 -4.99 10.73
C THR A 53 -7.96 -5.21 11.05
N ASN A 54 -8.20 -5.97 12.12
CA ASN A 54 -9.55 -6.17 12.65
C ASN A 54 -10.05 -4.99 13.52
N LYS A 55 -9.19 -4.00 13.79
CA LYS A 55 -9.54 -2.82 14.60
C LYS A 55 -10.30 -1.81 13.74
N LYS A 56 -11.23 -1.07 14.35
CA LYS A 56 -11.91 0.06 13.70
C LYS A 56 -11.18 1.38 14.03
N PRO A 57 -10.93 2.27 13.07
CA PRO A 57 -11.15 2.10 11.62
C PRO A 57 -10.21 1.05 11.01
N THR A 58 -10.71 0.31 10.02
CA THR A 58 -9.93 -0.75 9.34
C THR A 58 -8.72 -0.14 8.66
N GLN A 59 -7.53 -0.58 9.07
CA GLN A 59 -6.28 -0.14 8.46
C GLN A 59 -5.81 -1.17 7.45
N VAL A 60 -5.31 -0.68 6.32
CA VAL A 60 -4.77 -1.49 5.23
C VAL A 60 -3.26 -1.28 5.15
N PHE A 61 -2.52 -2.38 5.02
CA PHE A 61 -1.07 -2.37 4.97
C PHE A 61 -0.51 -3.14 3.77
N ILE A 62 0.59 -2.63 3.25
CA ILE A 62 1.45 -3.30 2.28
C ILE A 62 2.73 -3.69 3.00
N THR A 63 3.00 -4.98 3.04
CA THR A 63 4.17 -5.52 3.76
C THR A 63 5.08 -6.25 2.80
N LYS A 64 6.37 -5.89 2.87
CA LYS A 64 7.43 -6.62 2.18
C LYS A 64 8.03 -7.65 3.10
N VAL A 65 7.94 -8.91 2.71
CA VAL A 65 8.51 -10.05 3.41
C VAL A 65 9.63 -10.64 2.57
N LYS A 66 10.66 -11.18 3.22
CA LYS A 66 11.70 -11.96 2.56
C LYS A 66 11.81 -13.34 3.18
N GLN A 67 12.12 -14.31 2.35
CA GLN A 67 12.53 -15.64 2.75
C GLN A 67 13.93 -15.88 2.20
N PHE A 68 14.87 -16.27 3.05
CA PHE A 68 16.25 -16.54 2.64
C PHE A 68 16.41 -18.02 2.29
N GLU A 69 17.20 -18.34 1.28
CA GLU A 69 17.35 -19.72 0.77
C GLU A 69 17.76 -20.73 1.85
N PHE A 70 18.60 -20.31 2.80
CA PHE A 70 19.08 -21.13 3.91
C PHE A 70 18.31 -20.94 5.23
N SER A 71 17.17 -20.24 5.21
CA SER A 71 16.33 -20.06 6.39
C SER A 71 14.86 -20.27 6.04
N PRO A 72 14.16 -21.18 6.73
CA PRO A 72 12.72 -21.33 6.55
C PRO A 72 11.94 -20.12 7.09
N GLN A 73 12.58 -19.23 7.85
CA GLN A 73 11.92 -18.09 8.50
C GLN A 73 11.64 -16.96 7.52
N PHE A 74 10.48 -16.33 7.74
CA PHE A 74 10.09 -15.12 7.04
C PHE A 74 10.57 -13.89 7.82
N GLU A 75 11.13 -12.92 7.12
CA GLU A 75 11.55 -11.66 7.71
C GLU A 75 10.77 -10.49 7.11
N LYS A 76 10.05 -9.75 7.97
CA LYS A 76 9.41 -8.49 7.59
C LYS A 76 10.48 -7.41 7.35
N ARG A 77 10.62 -6.94 6.11
CA ARG A 77 11.64 -5.95 5.72
C ARG A 77 11.12 -4.54 5.58
N SER A 78 9.86 -4.37 5.20
CA SER A 78 9.24 -3.06 5.09
C SER A 78 7.74 -3.20 5.30
N HIS A 79 7.13 -2.15 5.81
CA HIS A 79 5.73 -2.11 6.18
C HIS A 79 5.22 -0.70 5.91
N TRP A 80 4.20 -0.58 5.07
CA TRP A 80 3.64 0.69 4.61
C TRP A 80 2.15 0.71 4.85
N SER A 81 1.63 1.81 5.40
CA SER A 81 0.19 2.04 5.43
C SER A 81 -0.30 2.45 4.04
N LEU A 82 -1.57 2.19 3.76
CA LEU A 82 -2.16 2.58 2.48
C LEU A 82 -2.18 4.11 2.28
N ASP A 83 -2.21 4.90 3.35
CA ASP A 83 -2.10 6.36 3.29
C ASP A 83 -0.81 6.85 2.62
N GLN A 84 0.26 6.06 2.72
CA GLN A 84 1.56 6.38 2.14
C GLN A 84 1.60 6.06 0.65
N LEU A 85 0.68 5.25 0.13
CA LEU A 85 0.64 4.83 -1.27
C LEU A 85 -0.01 5.92 -2.14
N ARG A 86 0.81 6.57 -2.96
CA ARG A 86 0.37 7.65 -3.85
C ARG A 86 -0.02 7.17 -5.22
N ARG A 87 0.75 6.25 -5.80
CA ARG A 87 0.49 5.77 -7.16
C ARG A 87 0.87 4.30 -7.34
N VAL A 88 0.05 3.59 -8.08
CA VAL A 88 0.31 2.26 -8.62
C VAL A 88 0.42 2.37 -10.13
N ASP A 89 1.57 2.04 -10.68
CA ASP A 89 1.84 2.11 -12.12
C ASP A 89 1.91 0.70 -12.72
N GLY A 90 0.96 0.38 -13.60
CA GLY A 90 0.90 -0.88 -14.35
C GLY A 90 1.90 -0.99 -15.49
N ILE A 91 2.72 0.05 -15.73
CA ILE A 91 3.74 0.20 -16.78
C ILE A 91 3.17 0.29 -18.19
N ASP A 92 2.45 -0.74 -18.63
CA ASP A 92 1.92 -0.84 -19.99
C ASP A 92 0.50 -1.43 -19.93
N PRO A 93 -0.53 -0.64 -20.30
CA PRO A 93 -1.93 -1.08 -20.25
C PRO A 93 -2.32 -2.00 -21.42
N ASP A 94 -1.54 -2.03 -22.50
CA ASP A 94 -1.85 -2.80 -23.72
C ASP A 94 -1.06 -4.12 -23.77
N LYS A 95 0.03 -4.22 -23.00
CA LYS A 95 0.90 -5.39 -22.94
C LYS A 95 0.72 -6.19 -21.65
N ASP A 96 0.66 -7.51 -21.79
CA ASP A 96 0.73 -8.46 -20.67
C ASP A 96 2.16 -8.54 -20.11
N SER A 97 2.55 -7.53 -19.33
CA SER A 97 3.83 -7.48 -18.63
C SER A 97 3.65 -7.80 -17.13
N PRO A 98 4.57 -8.54 -16.50
CA PRO A 98 4.57 -8.78 -15.04
C PRO A 98 5.14 -7.60 -14.23
N GLU A 99 5.52 -6.51 -14.88
CA GLU A 99 6.17 -5.36 -14.24
C GLU A 99 5.17 -4.36 -13.69
N PHE A 100 5.44 -3.79 -12.53
CA PHE A 100 4.63 -2.72 -11.94
C PHE A 100 5.46 -1.92 -10.94
N ASP A 101 5.12 -0.65 -10.74
CA ASP A 101 5.78 0.20 -9.77
C ASP A 101 4.80 0.63 -8.67
N LEU A 102 5.28 0.65 -7.43
CA LEU A 102 4.57 1.21 -6.28
C LEU A 102 5.29 2.49 -5.86
N VAL A 103 4.56 3.60 -5.89
CA VAL A 103 5.05 4.93 -5.50
C VAL A 103 4.41 5.33 -4.19
N PHE A 104 5.26 5.45 -3.18
CA PHE A 104 4.94 5.96 -1.86
C PHE A 104 5.47 7.40 -1.69
N ASP A 105 5.06 8.08 -0.62
CA ASP A 105 5.44 9.47 -0.30
C ASP A 105 6.92 9.83 -0.50
N HIS A 106 7.83 8.95 -0.07
CA HIS A 106 9.27 9.21 -0.08
C HIS A 106 10.06 8.14 -0.84
N ARG A 107 9.36 7.24 -1.56
CA ARG A 107 10.01 6.08 -2.18
C ARG A 107 9.18 5.51 -3.32
N SER A 108 9.84 5.19 -4.41
CA SER A 108 9.31 4.33 -5.46
C SER A 108 10.02 2.98 -5.44
N ASP A 109 9.29 1.87 -5.43
CA ASP A 109 9.84 0.54 -5.63
C ASP A 109 9.28 -0.08 -6.93
N GLN A 110 10.20 -0.56 -7.77
CA GLN A 110 9.90 -1.17 -9.06
C GLN A 110 9.97 -2.70 -8.95
N TRP A 111 8.90 -3.37 -9.34
CA TRP A 111 8.70 -4.79 -9.12
C TRP A 111 8.41 -5.54 -10.41
N ILE A 112 8.78 -6.82 -10.41
CA ILE A 112 8.42 -7.81 -11.42
C ILE A 112 7.78 -8.97 -10.67
N ALA A 113 6.51 -9.26 -10.94
CA ALA A 113 5.81 -10.43 -10.41
C ALA A 113 6.30 -11.73 -11.09
N ALA A 114 5.99 -12.88 -10.51
CA ALA A 114 6.27 -14.18 -11.15
C ALA A 114 5.49 -14.36 -12.47
N SER A 115 4.32 -13.73 -12.63
CA SER A 115 3.55 -13.73 -13.88
C SER A 115 2.69 -12.47 -14.04
N SER A 116 2.29 -12.16 -15.28
CA SER A 116 1.37 -11.06 -15.58
C SER A 116 0.00 -11.25 -14.89
N ALA A 117 -0.48 -12.49 -14.83
CA ALA A 117 -1.73 -12.83 -14.16
C ALA A 117 -1.69 -12.58 -12.65
N GLU A 118 -0.57 -12.88 -11.99
CA GLU A 118 -0.39 -12.59 -10.56
C GLU A 118 -0.35 -11.09 -10.26
N LYS A 119 0.37 -10.32 -11.09
CA LYS A 119 0.35 -8.85 -11.04
C LYS A 119 -1.08 -8.33 -11.16
N CYS A 120 -1.80 -8.79 -12.19
CA CYS A 120 -3.19 -8.42 -12.48
C CYS A 120 -4.08 -8.61 -11.24
N MET A 121 -4.06 -9.79 -10.63
CA MET A 121 -4.84 -10.09 -9.43
C MET A 121 -4.43 -9.22 -8.23
N PHE A 122 -3.13 -9.03 -8.02
CA PHE A 122 -2.65 -8.21 -6.91
C PHE A 122 -3.08 -6.74 -7.04
N ILE A 123 -2.93 -6.16 -8.23
CA ILE A 123 -3.34 -4.77 -8.51
C ILE A 123 -4.85 -4.63 -8.38
N GLN A 124 -5.65 -5.59 -8.84
CA GLN A 124 -7.10 -5.61 -8.65
C GLN A 124 -7.49 -5.57 -7.17
N ILE A 125 -6.92 -6.48 -6.36
CA ILE A 125 -7.19 -6.53 -4.92
C ILE A 125 -6.77 -5.21 -4.25
N LEU A 126 -5.59 -4.70 -4.60
CA LEU A 126 -5.09 -3.42 -4.08
C LEU A 126 -6.00 -2.25 -4.44
N TYR A 127 -6.51 -2.20 -5.68
CA TYR A 127 -7.44 -1.18 -6.13
C TYR A 127 -8.72 -1.16 -5.30
N HIS A 128 -9.38 -2.31 -5.14
CA HIS A 128 -10.60 -2.39 -4.34
C HIS A 128 -10.36 -2.06 -2.87
N LEU A 129 -9.22 -2.45 -2.31
CA LEU A 129 -8.83 -2.06 -0.95
C LEU A 129 -8.64 -0.55 -0.83
N CYS A 130 -8.03 0.10 -1.83
CA CYS A 130 -7.92 1.56 -1.86
C CYS A 130 -9.29 2.23 -1.89
N GLN A 131 -10.20 1.78 -2.76
CA GLN A 131 -11.55 2.37 -2.85
C GLN A 131 -12.28 2.29 -1.51
N HIS A 132 -12.40 1.09 -0.94
CA HIS A 132 -13.08 0.87 0.34
C HIS A 132 -12.42 1.64 1.50
N TYR A 133 -11.09 1.68 1.54
CA TYR A 133 -10.36 2.41 2.55
C TYR A 133 -10.64 3.92 2.48
N TRP A 134 -10.56 4.51 1.29
CA TRP A 134 -10.77 5.94 1.11
C TRP A 134 -12.24 6.35 1.25
N GLU A 135 -13.19 5.48 0.92
CA GLU A 135 -14.61 5.66 1.22
C GLU A 135 -14.86 5.72 2.73
N SER A 136 -14.34 4.74 3.48
CA SER A 136 -14.46 4.71 4.95
C SER A 136 -13.82 5.93 5.64
N GLN A 137 -12.71 6.44 5.09
CA GLN A 137 -12.07 7.66 5.60
C GLN A 137 -12.87 8.94 5.32
N ARG A 138 -13.67 8.99 4.25
CA ARG A 138 -14.56 10.14 4.00
C ARG A 138 -15.72 10.15 5.00
N GLU A 139 -16.32 9.00 5.27
CA GLU A 139 -17.42 8.87 6.22
C GLU A 139 -17.01 9.26 7.65
N SER A 140 -15.81 8.86 8.09
CA SER A 140 -15.28 9.23 9.41
C SER A 140 -15.05 10.74 9.58
N SER A 141 -14.82 11.47 8.48
CA SER A 141 -14.64 12.92 8.50
C SER A 141 -15.95 13.73 8.55
N VAL A 142 -17.10 13.10 8.26
CA VAL A 142 -18.42 13.76 8.19
C VAL A 142 -19.20 13.68 9.51
N THR A 143 -18.84 12.78 10.45
CA THR A 143 -19.57 12.61 11.72
C THR A 143 -19.09 13.54 12.86
N ALA A 144 -18.87 14.82 12.58
CA ALA A 144 -18.82 15.85 13.64
C ALA A 144 -20.27 16.33 13.89
N PRO A 145 -20.79 16.29 15.13
CA PRO A 145 -22.17 16.71 15.40
C PRO A 145 -22.34 18.21 15.13
N PRO A 146 -23.43 18.66 14.47
CA PRO A 146 -23.79 20.06 14.48
C PRO A 146 -24.31 20.40 15.88
N VAL A 147 -23.43 20.98 16.70
CA VAL A 147 -23.88 21.70 17.90
C VAL A 147 -24.65 22.92 17.40
N GLY A 148 -25.97 22.81 17.42
CA GLY A 148 -26.85 23.95 17.21
C GLY A 148 -26.68 24.95 18.35
N GLN A 149 -26.58 26.23 18.01
CA GLN A 149 -27.15 27.30 18.82
C GLN A 149 -27.79 28.34 17.91
N LYS A 150 -29.10 28.43 18.06
CA LYS A 150 -29.99 29.49 17.61
C LYS A 150 -29.86 30.63 18.61
N LEU A 151 -29.51 31.85 18.20
CA LEU A 151 -29.91 33.06 18.94
C LEU A 151 -30.02 34.29 18.00
N THR A 152 -31.28 34.63 17.76
CA THR A 152 -31.92 35.96 17.71
C THR A 152 -31.10 37.24 17.51
N SER A 153 -31.63 38.06 16.61
CA SER A 153 -31.34 39.45 16.22
C SER A 153 -31.39 40.51 17.34
N THR A 154 -30.59 41.59 17.22
CA THR A 154 -30.94 43.06 17.18
C THR A 154 -29.67 43.94 17.45
N PRO A 155 -29.52 45.19 16.93
CA PRO A 155 -28.22 45.82 16.64
C PRO A 155 -27.78 47.02 17.53
N ALA A 156 -26.53 47.46 17.28
CA ALA A 156 -25.91 48.79 17.45
C ALA A 156 -25.56 49.34 18.86
N SER A 157 -24.26 49.62 19.10
CA SER A 157 -23.70 50.99 19.24
C SER A 157 -22.32 51.05 19.95
N SER A 158 -21.44 51.90 19.39
CA SER A 158 -20.37 52.75 19.98
C SER A 158 -19.23 52.19 20.87
N THR A 159 -18.00 52.39 20.37
CA THR A 159 -16.68 52.62 21.03
C THR A 159 -16.69 53.97 21.82
N PRO A 160 -15.64 54.47 22.55
CA PRO A 160 -14.23 54.03 22.64
C PRO A 160 -13.46 54.23 24.00
N THR A 161 -12.15 53.89 23.99
CA THR A 161 -10.98 54.65 24.56
C THR A 161 -10.28 54.21 25.87
N SER A 162 -9.04 53.68 25.72
CA SER A 162 -7.78 53.99 26.48
C SER A 162 -7.64 53.54 27.96
N SER A 163 -6.49 53.21 28.58
CA SER A 163 -5.05 53.39 28.29
C SER A 163 -4.15 52.60 29.30
N THR A 164 -2.87 52.34 28.94
CA THR A 164 -1.63 52.40 29.79
C THR A 164 -1.37 51.32 30.87
N THR A 165 -0.19 50.74 31.21
CA THR A 165 1.21 50.55 30.70
C THR A 165 1.98 49.67 31.72
N SER A 166 2.89 48.77 31.29
CA SER A 166 4.26 48.50 31.84
C SER A 166 4.83 47.15 31.31
N THR A 167 5.87 47.10 30.46
CA THR A 167 7.34 46.90 30.73
C THR A 167 7.66 45.72 31.68
N SER A 168 8.49 44.70 31.39
CA SER A 168 9.82 44.63 30.72
C SER A 168 10.30 43.16 30.47
N SER A 169 11.22 42.96 29.49
CA SER A 169 12.26 41.87 29.33
C SER A 169 11.78 40.40 29.23
N GLU A 170 12.25 39.47 28.37
CA GLU A 170 13.50 39.24 27.65
C GLU A 170 13.35 38.05 26.65
N GLN A 171 14.16 38.06 25.58
CA GLN A 171 14.74 36.91 24.83
C GLN A 171 13.84 35.93 24.04
N THR A 172 13.72 36.24 22.75
CA THR A 172 14.06 35.41 21.57
C THR A 172 14.32 33.91 21.76
N ILE A 173 13.33 33.08 21.38
CA ILE A 173 13.58 31.83 20.63
C ILE A 173 12.56 31.77 19.50
N VAL A 174 13.01 32.07 18.27
CA VAL A 174 12.27 31.81 17.04
C VAL A 174 12.24 30.30 16.85
N LEU A 175 11.24 29.62 17.43
CA LEU A 175 10.82 28.34 16.91
C LEU A 175 10.08 28.64 15.61
N GLU A 176 10.79 28.58 14.50
CA GLU A 176 10.18 28.41 13.19
C GLU A 176 9.26 27.18 13.25
N LYS A 177 7.98 27.43 13.52
CA LYS A 177 6.91 26.51 13.23
C LYS A 177 6.91 26.35 11.72
N LYS A 178 7.74 25.44 11.22
CA LYS A 178 7.64 24.89 9.87
C LYS A 178 6.23 24.35 9.75
N LYS A 179 5.38 25.17 9.14
CA LYS A 179 3.97 24.97 8.88
C LYS A 179 3.88 23.68 8.06
N LYS A 180 3.79 22.53 8.74
CA LYS A 180 3.52 21.26 8.11
C LYS A 180 2.14 21.42 7.49
N SER A 181 2.13 21.62 6.18
CA SER A 181 0.92 21.60 5.37
C SER A 181 0.13 20.40 5.84
N ARG A 182 -1.11 20.64 6.27
CA ARG A 182 -2.08 19.55 6.44
C ARG A 182 -2.32 19.05 5.02
N ASP A 183 -1.48 18.10 4.58
CA ASP A 183 -1.68 17.43 3.31
C ASP A 183 -3.03 16.73 3.40
N VAL A 184 -4.00 17.25 2.65
CA VAL A 184 -5.31 16.62 2.47
C VAL A 184 -5.05 15.16 2.05
N PRO A 185 -5.67 14.17 2.70
CA PRO A 185 -5.49 12.78 2.31
C PRO A 185 -5.88 12.60 0.84
N ARG A 186 -4.89 12.28 0.01
CA ARG A 186 -5.08 12.09 -1.44
C ARG A 186 -5.31 10.61 -1.72
N PRO A 187 -6.40 10.26 -2.42
CA PRO A 187 -6.62 8.91 -2.91
C PRO A 187 -5.43 8.42 -3.75
N THR A 188 -5.20 7.11 -3.71
CA THR A 188 -4.18 6.46 -4.53
C THR A 188 -4.54 6.51 -6.01
N GLU A 189 -3.62 6.95 -6.86
CA GLU A 189 -3.78 6.97 -8.32
C GLU A 189 -3.36 5.63 -8.93
N PHE A 190 -4.16 5.07 -9.82
CA PHE A 190 -3.79 3.90 -10.62
C PHE A 190 -3.59 4.35 -12.07
N VAL A 191 -2.38 4.17 -12.60
CA VAL A 191 -2.00 4.60 -13.95
C VAL A 191 -1.42 3.44 -14.74
N ASN A 192 -1.55 3.47 -16.07
CA ASN A 192 -1.04 2.43 -16.98
C ASN A 192 -1.46 0.99 -16.60
N CYS A 193 -2.53 0.85 -15.82
CA CYS A 193 -3.14 -0.42 -15.49
C CYS A 193 -4.10 -0.79 -16.62
N GLN A 194 -4.12 -2.06 -17.03
CA GLN A 194 -5.06 -2.50 -18.06
C GLN A 194 -6.51 -2.21 -17.59
N SER A 195 -7.33 -1.61 -18.45
CA SER A 195 -8.70 -1.18 -18.12
C SER A 195 -9.60 -2.33 -17.65
N LYS A 196 -9.36 -3.54 -18.17
CA LYS A 196 -10.02 -4.80 -17.77
C LYS A 196 -9.76 -5.20 -16.31
N LEU A 197 -8.79 -4.57 -15.64
CA LEU A 197 -8.48 -4.78 -14.23
C LEU A 197 -9.31 -3.89 -13.31
N LEU A 198 -9.81 -2.76 -13.81
CA LEU A 198 -10.35 -1.68 -12.97
C LEU A 198 -11.87 -1.53 -13.09
N GLY A 199 -12.48 -2.10 -14.12
CA GLY A 199 -13.93 -2.10 -14.34
C GLY A 199 -14.62 -3.28 -13.64
N ASP A 200 -15.46 -2.96 -12.65
CA ASP A 200 -16.50 -3.79 -12.04
C ASP A 200 -16.14 -5.24 -11.70
N ALA A 201 -15.79 -5.53 -10.44
CA ALA A 201 -15.96 -6.89 -9.90
C ALA A 201 -15.93 -7.03 -8.37
N CYS A 202 -17.10 -7.01 -7.75
CA CYS A 202 -17.32 -7.65 -6.45
C CYS A 202 -17.07 -9.17 -6.56
N SER A 203 -16.18 -9.71 -5.72
CA SER A 203 -15.97 -11.11 -5.29
C SER A 203 -15.84 -12.25 -6.33
N LEU A 204 -16.63 -12.28 -7.41
CA LEU A 204 -16.68 -13.38 -8.39
C LEU A 204 -15.43 -13.45 -9.26
N ASN A 205 -14.85 -12.30 -9.64
CA ASN A 205 -13.60 -12.30 -10.40
C ASN A 205 -12.41 -12.78 -9.55
N ILE A 206 -12.38 -12.57 -8.24
CA ILE A 206 -11.31 -13.11 -7.39
C ILE A 206 -11.25 -14.64 -7.48
N ILE A 207 -12.41 -15.31 -7.48
CA ILE A 207 -12.49 -16.78 -7.60
C ILE A 207 -12.13 -17.21 -9.02
N ILE A 208 -12.70 -16.55 -10.04
CA ILE A 208 -12.43 -16.86 -11.45
C ILE A 208 -10.94 -16.66 -11.80
N TYR A 209 -10.32 -15.56 -11.35
CA TYR A 209 -8.90 -15.31 -11.56
C TYR A 209 -8.02 -16.27 -10.77
N ARG A 210 -8.40 -16.67 -9.55
CA ARG A 210 -7.69 -17.74 -8.81
C ARG A 210 -7.75 -19.07 -9.55
N CYS A 211 -8.90 -19.43 -10.11
CA CYS A 211 -9.03 -20.60 -10.97
C CYS A 211 -8.20 -20.47 -12.24
N LYS A 212 -8.19 -19.31 -12.91
CA LYS A 212 -7.36 -19.08 -14.11
C LYS A 212 -5.87 -19.17 -13.83
N ILE A 213 -5.37 -18.59 -12.72
CA ILE A 213 -3.96 -18.70 -12.34
C ILE A 213 -3.61 -20.13 -11.95
N PHE A 214 -4.47 -20.82 -11.21
CA PHE A 214 -4.29 -22.22 -10.88
C PHE A 214 -4.18 -23.08 -12.15
N LEU A 215 -5.11 -22.91 -13.10
CA LEU A 215 -5.10 -23.60 -14.38
C LEU A 215 -3.88 -23.22 -15.23
N HIS A 216 -3.48 -21.96 -15.23
CA HIS A 216 -2.30 -21.50 -15.95
C HIS A 216 -1.00 -22.08 -15.37
N ARG A 217 -0.88 -22.14 -14.03
CA ARG A 217 0.25 -22.78 -13.34
C ARG A 217 0.28 -24.29 -13.59
N MET A 218 -0.88 -24.97 -13.56
CA MET A 218 -0.96 -26.39 -13.92
C MET A 218 -0.56 -26.63 -15.38
N ARG A 219 -1.08 -25.82 -16.31
CA ARG A 219 -0.74 -25.92 -17.74
C ARG A 219 0.75 -25.75 -17.97
N ASN A 220 1.38 -24.77 -17.32
CA ASN A 220 2.81 -24.54 -17.46
C ASN A 220 3.66 -25.65 -16.81
N SER A 221 3.16 -26.31 -15.76
CA SER A 221 3.84 -27.49 -15.17
C SER A 221 3.71 -28.76 -16.01
N MET A 222 2.70 -28.87 -16.88
CA MET A 222 2.52 -30.03 -17.78
C MET A 222 3.33 -29.90 -19.07
N THR A 223 3.69 -28.69 -19.49
CA THR A 223 4.50 -28.43 -20.70
C THR A 223 6.00 -28.54 -20.47
N SER A 224 6.46 -28.75 -19.24
CA SER A 224 7.85 -29.14 -18.93
C SER A 224 7.94 -30.66 -18.82
N ALA A 225 7.69 -31.38 -19.92
CA ALA A 225 8.08 -32.78 -20.02
C ALA A 225 9.58 -32.84 -20.37
N PRO A 226 10.38 -33.70 -19.71
CA PRO A 226 11.79 -33.84 -20.04
C PRO A 226 11.91 -34.47 -21.43
N GLU A 227 12.71 -33.83 -22.28
CA GLU A 227 13.23 -34.43 -23.53
C GLU A 227 13.80 -35.82 -23.22
N PRO A 228 13.40 -36.87 -23.96
CA PRO A 228 14.00 -38.19 -23.80
C PRO A 228 15.43 -38.10 -24.35
N SER A 229 16.41 -38.21 -23.45
CA SER A 229 17.81 -38.41 -23.78
C SER A 229 17.97 -39.63 -24.68
N GLN A 230 18.38 -39.41 -25.93
CA GLN A 230 19.02 -40.42 -26.78
C GLN A 230 20.42 -40.73 -26.26
#